data_AF-A0A7C2ZTK7-F1
#
_entry.id   AF-A0A7C2ZTK7-F1
#
_cell.length_a   1.000
_cell.length_b   1.000
_cell.length_c   1.000
_cell.angle_alpha   90.00
_cell.angle_beta   90.00
_cell.angle_gamma   90.00
#
_symmetry.space_group_name_H-M   'P 1'
#
loop_
_entity.id
_entity.type
_entity.pdbx_description
1 polymer ?
#
loop_
_entity_poly.entity_id
_entity_poly.type
_entity_poly.pdbx_seq_one_letter_code
_entity_poly.pdbx_strand_id
1 'polypeptide(L)'
;MDRFDRRKFLKKTVSMTAGLVLGGAFNYEAIAEPKSLVVQVRSKRWRRSNGKVNAEIIKRMIDKGMMRLTGKRTPEAAWRSLFSPKEVVGIKFNRISRDFTGANQALVDAIVSGLTSVGIPRR
;
A
#
# COMPACT_ATOMS: atom_id res chain seq x y z
N MET A 1 13.29 -17.98 -26.71
CA MET A 1 13.01 -16.52 -26.64
C MET A 1 13.35 -16.04 -25.24
N ASP A 2 14.47 -15.32 -25.09
CA ASP A 2 14.86 -14.77 -23.80
C ASP A 2 13.84 -13.70 -23.37
N ARG A 3 13.38 -13.76 -22.13
CA ARG A 3 12.26 -12.93 -21.66
C ARG A 3 12.81 -11.53 -21.40
N PHE A 4 12.34 -10.53 -22.15
CA PHE A 4 12.67 -9.12 -21.90
C PHE A 4 12.36 -8.77 -20.42
N ASP A 5 13.41 -8.64 -19.59
CA ASP A 5 13.30 -8.20 -18.20
C ASP A 5 13.58 -6.70 -18.14
N ARG A 6 12.52 -5.94 -17.83
CA ARG A 6 12.56 -4.48 -17.64
C ARG A 6 13.68 -4.06 -16.70
N ARG A 7 13.96 -4.84 -15.65
CA ARG A 7 15.02 -4.55 -14.67
C ARG A 7 16.42 -4.68 -15.28
N LYS A 8 16.64 -5.68 -16.14
CA LYS A 8 17.94 -5.87 -16.82
C LYS A 8 18.16 -4.78 -17.87
N PHE A 9 17.13 -4.43 -18.63
CA PHE A 9 17.18 -3.34 -19.60
C PHE A 9 17.53 -2.01 -18.92
N LEU A 10 16.82 -1.64 -17.85
CA LEU A 10 17.10 -0.41 -17.08
C LEU A 10 18.52 -0.38 -16.53
N LYS A 11 19.03 -1.48 -15.99
CA LYS A 11 20.42 -1.55 -15.50
C LYS A 11 21.44 -1.29 -16.60
N LYS A 12 21.23 -1.86 -17.80
CA LYS A 12 22.13 -1.69 -18.95
C LYS A 12 22.12 -0.26 -19.48
N THR A 13 20.94 0.37 -19.56
CA THR A 13 20.80 1.77 -19.99
C THR A 13 21.46 2.74 -19.00
N VAL A 14 21.26 2.55 -17.69
CA VAL A 14 21.89 3.38 -16.64
C VAL A 14 23.41 3.36 -16.73
N SER A 15 24.03 2.19 -17.00
CA SER A 15 25.49 2.08 -17.15
C SER A 15 26.06 2.89 -18.31
N MET A 16 25.38 2.94 -19.46
CA MET A 16 25.83 3.73 -20.62
C MET A 16 25.77 5.24 -20.34
N THR A 17 24.67 5.72 -19.75
CA THR A 17 24.51 7.15 -19.44
C THR A 17 25.48 7.60 -18.34
N ALA A 18 25.76 6.76 -17.34
CA ALA A 18 26.75 7.07 -16.31
C ALA A 18 28.17 7.28 -16.88
N GLY A 19 28.56 6.50 -17.89
CA GLY A 19 29.86 6.66 -18.57
C GLY A 19 29.99 8.01 -19.29
N LEU A 20 28.91 8.51 -19.90
CA LEU A 20 28.88 9.82 -20.56
C LEU A 20 28.92 11.00 -19.57
N VAL A 21 28.26 10.85 -18.40
CA VAL A 21 28.24 11.87 -17.34
C VAL A 21 29.59 11.94 -16.62
N LEU A 22 30.17 10.79 -16.23
CA LEU A 22 31.49 10.74 -15.59
C LEU A 22 32.63 11.18 -16.53
N GLY A 23 32.47 10.97 -17.84
CA GLY A 23 33.39 11.47 -18.88
C GLY A 23 33.28 12.97 -19.16
N GLY A 24 32.44 13.72 -18.44
CA GLY A 24 32.32 15.18 -18.55
C GLY A 24 31.60 15.68 -19.81
N ALA A 25 31.03 14.80 -20.64
CA ALA A 25 30.37 15.18 -21.88
C ALA A 25 28.92 15.67 -21.67
N PHE A 26 28.32 15.43 -20.49
CA PHE A 26 26.97 15.87 -20.15
C PHE A 26 26.86 16.24 -18.66
N ASN A 27 26.46 17.49 -18.38
CA ASN A 27 26.03 17.90 -17.04
C ASN A 27 24.57 17.51 -16.84
N TYR A 28 24.30 16.58 -15.93
CA TYR A 28 22.96 16.14 -15.56
C TYR A 28 22.66 16.55 -14.12
N GLU A 29 21.75 17.50 -13.92
CA GLU A 29 21.14 17.71 -12.61
C GLU A 29 20.07 16.64 -12.39
N ALA A 30 20.32 15.76 -11.40
CA ALA A 30 19.37 14.74 -11.02
C ALA A 30 18.19 15.39 -10.29
N ILE A 31 17.05 15.54 -10.97
CA ILE A 31 15.78 15.74 -10.29
C ILE A 31 15.50 14.45 -9.51
N ALA A 32 15.53 14.53 -8.19
CA ALA A 32 15.24 13.38 -7.33
C ALA A 32 13.80 12.90 -7.62
N GLU A 33 13.66 11.76 -8.27
CA GLU A 33 12.33 11.22 -8.53
C GLU A 33 11.63 10.87 -7.21
N PRO A 34 10.37 11.29 -7.02
CA PRO A 34 9.62 10.96 -5.82
C PRO A 34 9.47 9.44 -5.70
N LYS A 35 10.07 8.87 -4.66
CA LYS A 35 10.02 7.43 -4.40
C LYS A 35 8.60 7.04 -3.98
N SER A 36 8.02 6.05 -4.65
CA SER A 36 6.76 5.44 -4.23
C SER A 36 6.91 4.74 -2.87
N LEU A 37 5.98 4.97 -1.95
CA LEU A 37 5.94 4.30 -0.65
C LEU A 37 5.13 3.01 -0.73
N VAL A 38 5.72 1.89 -0.30
CA VAL A 38 5.05 0.60 -0.15
C VAL A 38 5.13 0.14 1.29
N VAL A 39 3.97 -0.13 1.90
CA VAL A 39 3.87 -0.63 3.27
C VAL A 39 3.44 -2.08 3.27
N GLN A 40 4.21 -2.92 3.96
CA GLN A 40 3.85 -4.32 4.19
C GLN A 40 3.62 -4.58 5.69
N VAL A 41 2.48 -5.20 5.99
CA VAL A 41 2.13 -5.71 7.33
C VAL A 41 1.79 -7.19 7.21
N ARG A 42 2.41 -8.02 8.06
CA ARG A 42 2.21 -9.47 8.09
C ARG A 42 1.92 -9.93 9.52
N SER A 43 1.07 -10.93 9.68
CA SER A 43 0.83 -11.60 10.97
C SER A 43 0.41 -13.04 10.75
N LYS A 44 1.16 -14.03 11.22
CA LYS A 44 0.76 -15.45 11.10
C LYS A 44 -0.58 -15.76 11.80
N ARG A 45 -1.03 -14.90 12.71
CA ARG A 45 -2.26 -15.05 13.49
C ARG A 45 -3.51 -14.49 12.81
N TRP A 46 -3.40 -13.99 11.57
CA TRP A 46 -4.52 -13.41 10.83
C TRP A 46 -5.62 -14.45 10.52
N ARG A 47 -5.20 -15.72 10.39
CA ARG A 47 -6.07 -16.87 10.19
C ARG A 47 -5.87 -17.85 11.35
N ARG A 48 -6.96 -18.40 11.86
CA ARG A 48 -6.99 -19.40 12.92
C ARG A 48 -6.73 -20.80 12.36
N SER A 49 -6.40 -21.76 13.22
CA SER A 49 -6.19 -23.16 12.85
C SER A 49 -7.41 -23.78 12.17
N ASN A 50 -8.62 -23.41 12.60
CA ASN A 50 -9.88 -23.83 11.99
C ASN A 50 -10.22 -23.11 10.66
N GLY A 51 -9.26 -22.40 10.08
CA GLY A 51 -9.42 -21.68 8.81
C GLY A 51 -10.15 -20.35 8.89
N LYS A 52 -10.78 -19.99 10.01
CA LYS A 52 -11.51 -18.72 10.18
C LYS A 52 -10.55 -17.53 10.32
N VAL A 53 -10.97 -16.37 9.81
CA VAL A 53 -10.22 -15.11 9.94
C VAL A 53 -10.33 -14.56 11.37
N ASN A 54 -9.23 -14.03 11.89
CA ASN A 54 -9.21 -13.31 13.17
C ASN A 54 -9.39 -11.81 12.92
N ALA A 55 -10.62 -11.31 13.08
CA ALA A 55 -10.99 -9.93 12.79
C ALA A 55 -10.17 -8.89 13.58
N GLU A 56 -9.87 -9.18 14.84
CA GLU A 56 -9.08 -8.29 15.69
C GLU A 56 -7.62 -8.16 15.18
N ILE A 57 -7.03 -9.25 14.71
CA ILE A 57 -5.70 -9.21 14.07
C ILE A 57 -5.76 -8.45 12.75
N ILE A 58 -6.79 -8.66 11.92
CA ILE A 58 -6.97 -7.92 10.67
C ILE A 58 -7.08 -6.41 10.93
N LYS A 59 -7.91 -6.00 11.90
CA LYS A 59 -8.04 -4.58 12.27
C LYS A 59 -6.70 -3.99 12.67
N ARG A 60 -5.94 -4.64 13.56
CA ARG A 60 -4.59 -4.20 13.96
C ARG A 60 -3.64 -4.11 12.77
N MET A 61 -3.73 -5.03 11.80
CA MET A 61 -2.89 -5.00 10.61
C MET A 61 -3.21 -3.79 9.74
N ILE A 62 -4.50 -3.47 9.55
CA ILE A 62 -4.95 -2.29 8.81
C ILE A 62 -4.54 -1.00 9.52
N ASP A 63 -4.80 -0.89 10.82
CA ASP A 63 -4.40 0.26 11.64
C ASP A 63 -2.88 0.53 11.50
N LYS A 64 -2.05 -0.51 11.65
CA LYS A 64 -0.59 -0.41 11.49
C LYS A 64 -0.18 -0.06 10.06
N GLY A 65 -0.91 -0.56 9.07
CA GLY A 65 -0.70 -0.23 7.65
C GLY A 65 -0.94 1.26 7.39
N MET A 66 -2.07 1.78 7.84
CA MET A 66 -2.46 3.18 7.68
C MET A 66 -1.50 4.12 8.41
N MET A 67 -1.12 3.81 9.65
CA MET A 67 -0.13 4.57 10.41
C MET A 67 1.22 4.66 9.69
N ARG A 68 1.71 3.53 9.15
CA ARG A 68 2.98 3.50 8.39
C ARG A 68 2.88 4.21 7.05
N LEU A 69 1.73 4.13 6.38
CA LEU A 69 1.50 4.77 5.08
C LEU A 69 1.47 6.30 5.19
N THR A 70 0.91 6.81 6.28
CA THR A 70 0.69 8.25 6.51
C THR A 70 1.72 8.90 7.42
N GLY A 71 2.59 8.10 8.05
CA GLY A 71 3.54 8.56 9.08
C GLY A 71 2.90 9.01 10.39
N LYS A 72 1.61 8.72 10.62
CA LYS A 72 0.88 9.15 11.83
C LYS A 72 1.03 8.14 12.98
N ARG A 73 0.95 8.64 14.22
CA ARG A 73 1.18 7.84 15.45
C ARG A 73 -0.05 7.11 15.97
N THR A 74 -1.25 7.47 15.49
CA THR A 74 -2.51 6.84 15.88
C THR A 74 -3.32 6.46 14.63
N PRO A 75 -4.18 5.42 14.69
CA PRO A 75 -5.02 5.04 13.57
C PRO A 75 -5.97 6.18 13.15
N GLU A 76 -6.63 6.84 14.10
CA GLU A 76 -7.55 7.93 13.81
C GLU A 76 -6.85 9.09 13.08
N ALA A 77 -5.65 9.51 13.54
CA ALA A 77 -4.87 10.54 12.86
C ALA A 77 -4.45 10.12 11.44
N ALA A 78 -4.16 8.82 11.23
CA ALA A 78 -3.84 8.29 9.91
C ALA A 78 -5.04 8.39 8.96
N TRP A 79 -6.22 7.91 9.38
CA TRP A 79 -7.45 8.01 8.57
C TRP A 79 -7.84 9.47 8.31
N ARG A 80 -7.76 10.34 9.32
CA ARG A 80 -8.12 11.77 9.21
C ARG A 80 -7.18 12.56 8.31
N SER A 81 -5.95 12.07 8.11
CA SER A 81 -5.00 12.69 7.19
C SER A 81 -5.32 12.46 5.71
N LEU A 82 -6.20 11.51 5.41
CA LEU A 82 -6.58 11.13 4.04
C LEU A 82 -8.05 11.40 3.71
N PHE A 83 -8.91 11.52 4.72
CA PHE A 83 -10.36 11.60 4.54
C PHE A 83 -11.00 12.67 5.43
N SER A 84 -12.10 13.23 4.95
CA SER A 84 -12.88 14.27 5.62
C SER A 84 -14.35 13.84 5.80
N PRO A 85 -15.04 14.26 6.89
CA PRO A 85 -16.45 13.94 7.12
C PRO A 85 -17.42 14.38 6.01
N LYS A 86 -17.02 15.32 5.16
CA LYS A 86 -17.86 15.86 4.07
C LYS A 86 -17.81 15.01 2.79
N GLU A 87 -16.95 14.00 2.74
CA GLU A 87 -16.73 13.18 1.56
C GLU A 87 -17.67 11.97 1.51
N VAL A 88 -17.91 11.46 0.31
CA VAL A 88 -18.56 10.16 0.08
C VAL A 88 -17.49 9.20 -0.43
N VAL A 89 -17.23 8.13 0.33
CA VAL A 89 -16.16 7.17 0.03
C VAL A 89 -16.75 5.84 -0.45
N GLY A 90 -16.48 5.48 -1.70
CA GLY A 90 -16.80 4.17 -2.26
C GLY A 90 -15.68 3.16 -2.01
N ILE A 91 -16.01 1.95 -1.55
CA ILE A 91 -15.03 0.88 -1.33
C ILE A 91 -15.19 -0.21 -2.40
N LYS A 92 -14.16 -0.39 -3.23
CA LYS A 92 -14.15 -1.40 -4.30
C LYS A 92 -13.33 -2.61 -3.88
N PHE A 93 -13.98 -3.77 -3.75
CA PHE A 93 -13.30 -5.04 -3.54
C PHE A 93 -13.18 -5.83 -4.84
N ASN A 94 -12.00 -6.39 -5.09
CA ASN A 94 -11.81 -7.36 -6.17
C ASN A 94 -11.98 -8.79 -5.61
N ARG A 95 -12.84 -9.59 -6.25
CA ARG A 95 -13.13 -11.00 -5.87
C ARG A 95 -12.66 -12.03 -6.89
N ILE A 96 -11.77 -11.66 -7.81
CA ILE A 96 -11.25 -12.58 -8.84
C ILE A 96 -10.63 -13.86 -8.25
N SER A 97 -10.03 -13.79 -7.06
CA SER A 97 -9.27 -14.89 -6.45
C SER A 97 -10.04 -15.70 -5.39
N ARG A 98 -11.35 -15.91 -5.65
CA ARG A 98 -12.42 -16.55 -4.84
C ARG A 98 -12.01 -17.23 -3.52
N ASP A 99 -11.02 -18.11 -3.50
CA ASP A 99 -10.77 -19.00 -2.34
C ASP A 99 -9.48 -18.71 -1.54
N PHE A 100 -8.48 -18.01 -2.11
CA PHE A 100 -7.15 -17.90 -1.48
C PHE A 100 -6.74 -16.48 -1.09
N THR A 101 -7.21 -15.45 -1.81
CA THR A 101 -6.82 -14.04 -1.56
C THR A 101 -7.98 -13.05 -1.67
N GLY A 102 -9.22 -13.54 -1.66
CA GLY A 102 -10.41 -12.69 -1.71
C GLY A 102 -10.53 -11.77 -0.48
N ALA A 103 -11.09 -10.58 -0.69
CA ALA A 103 -11.48 -9.70 0.41
C ALA A 103 -12.52 -10.42 1.30
N ASN A 104 -12.23 -10.53 2.60
CA ASN A 104 -13.13 -11.12 3.59
C ASN A 104 -13.87 -10.04 4.38
N GLN A 105 -15.00 -10.39 5.00
CA GLN A 105 -15.83 -9.42 5.72
C GLN A 105 -15.07 -8.68 6.81
N ALA A 106 -14.17 -9.35 7.54
CA ALA A 106 -13.38 -8.71 8.59
C ALA A 106 -12.44 -7.61 8.06
N LEU A 107 -11.95 -7.74 6.83
CA LEU A 107 -11.20 -6.68 6.15
C LEU A 107 -12.11 -5.50 5.81
N VAL A 108 -13.30 -5.77 5.27
CA VAL A 108 -14.31 -4.74 4.97
C VAL A 108 -14.66 -3.96 6.23
N ASP A 109 -14.98 -4.67 7.32
CA ASP A 109 -15.38 -4.08 8.58
C ASP A 109 -14.26 -3.23 9.19
N ALA A 110 -13.00 -3.67 9.08
CA ALA A 110 -11.85 -2.89 9.53
C ALA A 110 -11.69 -1.57 8.77
N ILE A 111 -11.91 -1.57 7.45
CA ILE A 111 -11.85 -0.35 6.63
C ILE A 111 -13.02 0.58 6.96
N VAL A 112 -14.24 0.03 7.04
CA VAL A 112 -15.44 0.80 7.40
C VAL A 112 -15.30 1.40 8.79
N SER A 113 -14.76 0.66 9.76
CA SER A 113 -14.46 1.15 11.11
C SER A 113 -13.46 2.32 11.07
N GLY A 114 -12.42 2.23 10.24
CA GLY A 114 -11.47 3.32 10.04
C GLY A 114 -12.13 4.60 9.51
N LEU A 115 -12.89 4.50 8.43
CA LEU A 115 -13.58 5.64 7.82
C LEU A 115 -14.62 6.26 8.76
N THR A 116 -15.40 5.42 9.44
CA THR A 116 -16.42 5.91 10.40
C THR A 116 -15.79 6.57 11.63
N SER A 117 -14.61 6.13 12.08
CA SER A 117 -13.90 6.76 13.20
C SER A 117 -13.50 8.21 12.94
N VAL A 118 -13.47 8.65 11.67
CA VAL A 118 -13.16 10.04 11.30
C VAL A 118 -14.38 10.81 10.83
N GLY A 119 -15.59 10.27 11.06
CA GLY A 119 -16.86 10.97 10.82
C GLY A 119 -17.46 10.75 9.44
N ILE A 120 -16.97 9.80 8.64
CA ILE A 120 -17.62 9.44 7.37
C ILE A 120 -18.90 8.65 7.68
N PRO A 121 -20.08 9.09 7.21
CA PRO A 121 -21.34 8.39 7.44
C PRO A 121 -21.41 7.08 6.64
N ARG A 122 -22.06 6.07 7.22
CA ARG A 122 -22.45 4.85 6.49
C ARG A 122 -23.69 5.18 5.66
N ARG A 123 -23.64 4.86 4.36
CA ARG A 123 -24.75 5.00 3.42
C ARG A 123 -25.12 3.64 2.85
#